data_AF-F4P1U6-F1
#
_entry.id   AF-F4P1U6-F1
#
_cell.length_a   1.000
_cell.length_b   1.000
_cell.length_c   1.000
_cell.angle_alpha   90.00
_cell.angle_beta   90.00
_cell.angle_gamma   90.00
#
_symmetry.space_group_name_H-M   'P 1'
#
loop_
_entity.id
_entity.type
_entity.pdbx_description
1 polymer ?
#
loop_
_entity_poly.entity_id
_entity_poly.type
_entity_poly.pdbx_seq_one_letter_code
_entity_poly.pdbx_strand_id
1 'polypeptide(L)'
;MSHNLYLLRNVLTSKVLVSPSIKLDSKILAQIGEQRPQNKIRPDHWVPFLAVTGFKSAETVEALQTAIAPPLSYFGPKVQHPRPGQGKPLQGWKIPEQVIQRTFSLYTELLNNRKVHDEIFGAHNVSDVIAKRSDVEAKSRAGLQVSEMEFLEPMFSYTMWWERDEFRRIIETSTDGWPIFIEHKRLMLLRGRFPKFPESENIIESAFD
;
A
#
# COMPACT_ATOMS: atom_id res chain seq x y z
N MET A 1 13.13 -11.24 10.28
CA MET A 1 11.95 -11.54 9.44
C MET A 1 11.72 -10.33 8.55
N SER A 2 11.36 -10.50 7.27
CA SER A 2 10.98 -9.36 6.42
C SER A 2 9.56 -8.94 6.72
N HIS A 3 9.34 -7.63 6.82
CA HIS A 3 8.01 -7.06 6.90
C HIS A 3 7.64 -6.55 5.50
N ASN A 4 6.45 -6.93 5.03
CA ASN A 4 5.98 -6.62 3.69
C ASN A 4 4.56 -6.06 3.77
N LEU A 5 4.18 -5.21 2.83
CA LEU A 5 2.82 -4.67 2.69
C LEU A 5 2.28 -5.01 1.31
N TYR A 6 1.11 -5.62 1.23
CA TYR A 6 0.47 -6.02 -0.01
C TYR A 6 -0.81 -5.23 -0.21
N LEU A 7 -1.01 -4.72 -1.42
CA LEU A 7 -2.28 -4.18 -1.87
C LEU A 7 -2.89 -5.15 -2.89
N LEU A 8 -4.03 -5.73 -2.52
CA LEU A 8 -4.70 -6.77 -3.30
C LEU A 8 -5.99 -6.21 -3.89
N ARG A 9 -6.15 -6.34 -5.21
CA ARG A 9 -7.38 -5.97 -5.91
C ARG A 9 -8.28 -7.18 -6.10
N ASN A 10 -9.57 -6.99 -5.93
CA ASN A 10 -10.57 -7.97 -6.30
C ASN A 10 -10.78 -7.93 -7.82
N VAL A 11 -10.58 -9.05 -8.51
CA VAL A 11 -10.67 -9.10 -9.98
C VAL A 11 -12.09 -8.88 -10.51
N LEU A 12 -13.12 -9.08 -9.69
CA LEU A 12 -14.53 -8.90 -10.07
C LEU A 12 -15.07 -7.54 -9.65
N THR A 13 -14.78 -7.09 -8.43
CA THR A 13 -15.36 -5.87 -7.85
C THR A 13 -14.44 -4.67 -7.93
N SER A 14 -13.17 -4.87 -8.29
CA SER A 14 -12.11 -3.86 -8.25
C SER A 14 -11.89 -3.20 -6.88
N LYS A 15 -12.43 -3.79 -5.81
CA LYS A 15 -12.15 -3.35 -4.44
C LYS A 15 -10.70 -3.66 -4.07
N VAL A 16 -10.12 -2.88 -3.18
CA VAL A 16 -8.72 -3.05 -2.74
C VAL A 16 -8.66 -3.31 -1.24
N LEU A 17 -7.90 -4.34 -0.87
CA LEU A 17 -7.50 -4.68 0.49
C LEU A 17 -6.02 -4.41 0.69
N VAL A 18 -5.64 -4.01 1.90
CA VAL A 18 -4.26 -3.72 2.29
C VAL A 18 -3.89 -4.62 3.46
N SER A 19 -2.89 -5.47 3.28
CA SER A 19 -2.55 -6.54 4.22
C SER A 19 -1.03 -6.72 4.36
N PRO A 20 -0.51 -7.04 5.55
CA PRO A 20 0.88 -7.46 5.72
C PRO A 20 1.15 -8.88 5.20
N SER A 21 0.10 -9.64 4.88
CA SER A 21 0.18 -11.03 4.41
C SER A 21 -0.72 -11.30 3.21
N ILE A 22 -0.28 -12.20 2.34
CA ILE A 22 -1.07 -12.71 1.21
C ILE A 22 -2.17 -13.66 1.70
N LYS A 23 -1.96 -14.35 2.85
CA LYS A 23 -2.99 -15.17 3.49
C LYS A 23 -3.95 -14.23 4.23
N LEU A 24 -5.05 -13.89 3.57
CA LEU A 24 -6.04 -12.93 4.07
C LEU A 24 -6.94 -13.52 5.17
N ASP A 25 -7.06 -12.82 6.30
CA ASP A 25 -8.07 -13.07 7.33
C ASP A 25 -9.36 -12.31 7.01
N SER A 26 -10.53 -12.92 7.20
CA SER A 26 -11.85 -12.29 7.07
C SER A 26 -11.99 -10.96 7.81
N LYS A 27 -11.25 -10.71 8.90
CA LYS A 27 -11.24 -9.41 9.60
C LYS A 27 -10.88 -8.23 8.68
N ILE A 28 -10.03 -8.47 7.68
CA ILE A 28 -9.59 -7.42 6.74
C ILE A 28 -10.75 -6.91 5.86
N LEU A 29 -11.84 -7.68 5.72
CA LEU A 29 -13.03 -7.24 4.98
C LEU A 29 -13.68 -6.00 5.59
N ALA A 30 -13.36 -5.66 6.84
CA ALA A 30 -13.76 -4.40 7.46
C ALA A 30 -13.27 -3.18 6.68
N GLN A 31 -12.12 -3.25 5.99
CA GLN A 31 -11.58 -2.15 5.17
C GLN A 31 -12.52 -1.75 4.01
N ILE A 32 -13.42 -2.64 3.61
CA ILE A 32 -14.34 -2.46 2.49
C ILE A 32 -15.82 -2.62 2.90
N GLY A 33 -16.09 -2.70 4.21
CA GLY A 33 -17.44 -2.80 4.76
C GLY A 33 -18.10 -4.17 4.54
N GLU A 34 -17.32 -5.22 4.29
CA GLU A 34 -17.80 -6.57 3.98
C GLU A 34 -17.59 -7.60 5.12
N GLN A 35 -17.33 -7.15 6.34
CA GLN A 35 -17.06 -7.96 7.54
C GLN A 35 -18.26 -8.77 8.09
N ARG A 36 -19.22 -9.14 7.23
CA ARG A 36 -20.41 -9.90 7.64
C ARG A 36 -20.01 -11.36 7.92
N PRO A 37 -20.59 -12.05 8.92
CA PRO A 37 -20.20 -13.43 9.28
C PRO A 37 -20.28 -14.44 8.12
N GLN A 38 -21.22 -14.24 7.19
CA GLN A 38 -21.41 -15.07 6.02
C GLN A 38 -20.40 -14.81 4.89
N ASN A 39 -19.73 -13.66 4.91
CA ASN A 39 -18.78 -13.29 3.88
C ASN A 39 -17.46 -13.97 4.18
N LYS A 40 -17.06 -14.90 3.32
CA LYS A 40 -15.74 -15.51 3.33
C LYS A 40 -14.91 -14.94 2.20
N ILE A 41 -13.64 -14.70 2.48
CA ILE A 41 -12.68 -14.33 1.45
C ILE A 41 -12.53 -15.51 0.50
N ARG A 42 -12.71 -15.25 -0.80
CA ARG A 42 -12.40 -16.18 -1.87
C ARG A 42 -11.00 -15.84 -2.41
N PRO A 43 -9.94 -16.58 -2.02
CA PRO A 43 -8.56 -16.18 -2.32
C PRO A 43 -8.29 -16.05 -3.83
N ASP A 44 -9.00 -16.81 -4.64
CA ASP A 44 -8.93 -16.78 -6.10
C ASP A 44 -9.42 -15.47 -6.73
N HIS A 45 -10.22 -14.68 -6.01
CA HIS A 45 -10.69 -13.38 -6.49
C HIS A 45 -9.74 -12.23 -6.16
N TRP A 46 -8.73 -12.45 -5.31
CA TRP A 46 -7.84 -11.40 -4.83
C TRP A 46 -6.44 -11.59 -5.41
N VAL A 47 -5.97 -10.59 -6.13
CA VAL A 47 -4.67 -10.61 -6.79
C VAL A 47 -3.87 -9.40 -6.30
N PRO A 48 -2.62 -9.57 -5.84
CA PRO A 48 -1.77 -8.45 -5.48
C PRO A 48 -1.42 -7.66 -6.74
N PHE A 49 -1.70 -6.36 -6.69
CA PHE A 49 -1.29 -5.44 -7.75
C PHE A 49 -0.04 -4.63 -7.36
N LEU A 50 0.21 -4.51 -6.06
CA LEU A 50 1.39 -3.88 -5.48
C LEU A 50 1.85 -4.69 -4.26
N ALA A 51 3.16 -4.91 -4.16
CA ALA A 51 3.81 -5.32 -2.92
C ALA A 51 4.91 -4.31 -2.57
N VAL A 52 5.05 -3.98 -1.29
CA VAL A 52 6.11 -3.12 -0.77
C VAL A 52 6.95 -3.95 0.19
N THR A 53 8.25 -3.99 -0.03
CA THR A 53 9.22 -4.77 0.74
C THR A 53 10.35 -3.87 1.23
N GLY A 54 11.10 -4.32 2.24
CA GLY A 54 12.25 -3.58 2.79
C GLY A 54 11.98 -2.90 4.13
N PHE A 55 10.77 -3.03 4.68
CA PHE A 55 10.44 -2.50 6.00
C PHE A 55 11.27 -3.16 7.11
N LYS A 56 11.73 -2.37 8.07
CA LYS A 56 12.51 -2.83 9.23
C LYS A 56 11.61 -3.23 10.39
N SER A 57 10.47 -2.57 10.56
CA SER A 57 9.54 -2.84 11.67
C SER A 57 8.17 -3.31 11.19
N ALA A 58 7.63 -4.33 11.87
CA ALA A 58 6.23 -4.74 11.74
C ALA A 58 5.27 -3.60 12.10
N GLU A 59 5.63 -2.77 13.09
CA GLU A 59 4.78 -1.68 13.54
C GLU A 59 4.59 -0.60 12.48
N THR A 60 5.61 -0.36 11.65
CA THR A 60 5.52 0.59 10.53
C THR A 60 4.56 0.06 9.48
N VAL A 61 4.60 -1.24 9.19
CA VAL A 61 3.65 -1.90 8.27
C VAL A 61 2.23 -1.83 8.81
N GLU A 62 2.01 -2.09 10.09
CA GLU A 62 0.68 -2.00 10.72
C GLU A 62 0.14 -0.56 10.75
N ALA A 63 1.02 0.42 11.04
CA ALA A 63 0.65 1.83 10.99
C ALA A 63 0.24 2.25 9.57
N LEU A 64 1.01 1.85 8.55
CA LEU A 64 0.69 2.10 7.15
C LEU A 64 -0.61 1.41 6.74
N GLN A 65 -0.81 0.14 7.11
CA GLN A 65 -2.05 -0.58 6.81
C GLN A 65 -3.27 0.17 7.36
N THR A 66 -3.20 0.60 8.61
CA THR A 66 -4.29 1.30 9.31
C THR A 66 -4.55 2.67 8.70
N ALA A 67 -3.50 3.41 8.36
CA ALA A 67 -3.63 4.75 7.77
C ALA A 67 -4.15 4.70 6.32
N ILE A 68 -3.65 3.76 5.51
CA ILE A 68 -4.04 3.61 4.11
C ILE A 68 -5.45 3.05 3.99
N ALA A 69 -5.81 2.07 4.82
CA ALA A 69 -7.09 1.37 4.78
C ALA A 69 -7.64 1.12 6.19
N PRO A 70 -8.18 2.17 6.84
CA PRO A 70 -8.78 2.03 8.16
C PRO A 70 -10.01 1.10 8.08
N PRO A 71 -10.26 0.28 9.11
CA PRO A 71 -11.45 -0.54 9.17
C PRO A 71 -12.71 0.34 9.25
N LEU A 72 -13.70 0.04 8.42
CA LEU A 72 -14.99 0.73 8.46
C LEU A 72 -15.84 0.21 9.61
N SER A 73 -16.39 1.13 10.40
CA SER A 73 -17.28 0.83 11.53
C SER A 73 -18.67 0.35 11.07
N TYR A 74 -19.05 0.63 9.83
CA TYR A 74 -20.35 0.27 9.27
C TYR A 74 -20.21 -0.78 8.16
N PHE A 75 -21.27 -1.57 7.96
CA PHE A 75 -21.38 -2.45 6.81
C PHE A 75 -21.64 -1.61 5.57
N GLY A 76 -20.82 -1.79 4.54
CA GLY A 76 -21.07 -1.18 3.25
C GLY A 76 -22.44 -1.61 2.70
N PRO A 77 -23.08 -0.77 1.86
CA PRO A 77 -24.29 -1.17 1.14
C PRO A 77 -24.00 -2.47 0.38
N LYS A 78 -24.96 -3.41 0.37
CA LYS A 78 -24.83 -4.62 -0.45
C LYS A 78 -24.71 -4.18 -1.91
N VAL A 79 -23.52 -4.29 -2.48
CA VAL A 79 -23.33 -4.04 -3.91
C VAL A 79 -24.06 -5.14 -4.65
N GLN A 80 -25.17 -4.79 -5.31
CA GLN A 80 -25.79 -5.70 -6.26
C GLN A 80 -24.86 -5.78 -7.47
N HIS A 81 -24.34 -6.96 -7.76
CA HIS A 81 -23.61 -7.16 -9.00
C HIS A 81 -24.56 -6.92 -10.17
N PRO A 82 -24.18 -6.13 -11.19
CA PRO A 82 -24.98 -6.01 -12.40
C PRO A 82 -25.18 -7.42 -12.98
N ARG A 83 -26.43 -7.75 -13.30
CA ARG A 83 -26.75 -9.04 -13.93
C ARG A 83 -25.99 -9.13 -15.27
N PRO A 84 -25.40 -10.28 -15.61
CA PRO A 84 -24.78 -10.46 -16.91
C PRO A 84 -25.82 -10.19 -18.01
N GLY A 85 -25.62 -9.14 -18.82
CA GLY A 85 -26.54 -8.75 -19.89
C GLY A 85 -26.71 -7.25 -20.13
N GLN A 86 -26.33 -6.37 -19.19
CA GLN A 86 -26.37 -4.91 -19.40
C GLN A 86 -24.97 -4.36 -19.74
N GLY A 87 -24.48 -4.69 -20.93
CA GLY A 87 -23.21 -4.18 -21.42
C GLY A 87 -23.36 -2.76 -21.98
N LYS A 88 -22.82 -1.76 -21.26
CA LYS A 88 -22.33 -0.55 -21.94
C LYS A 88 -21.22 -0.99 -22.91
N PRO A 89 -21.04 -0.30 -24.06
CA PRO A 89 -19.96 -0.63 -24.99
C PRO A 89 -18.63 -0.69 -24.24
N LEU A 90 -17.74 -1.59 -24.67
CA LEU A 90 -16.40 -1.82 -24.11
C LEU A 90 -15.64 -0.50 -24.05
N GLN A 91 -15.83 0.24 -22.96
CA GLN A 91 -15.02 1.39 -22.63
C GLN A 91 -13.62 0.80 -22.39
N GLY A 92 -12.63 1.28 -23.14
CA GLY A 92 -11.26 0.78 -23.04
C GLY A 92 -10.82 0.60 -21.59
N TRP A 93 -9.96 -0.39 -21.33
CA TRP A 93 -9.51 -0.68 -19.97
C TRP A 93 -9.06 0.59 -19.26
N LYS A 94 -9.63 0.85 -18.08
CA LYS A 94 -9.26 1.96 -17.20
C LYS A 94 -8.79 1.41 -15.86
N ILE A 95 -7.90 2.14 -15.22
CA ILE A 95 -7.46 1.84 -13.85
C ILE A 95 -8.67 1.97 -12.91
N PRO A 96 -8.95 0.99 -12.04
CA PRO A 96 -10.07 1.11 -11.13
C PRO A 96 -9.87 2.20 -10.08
N GLU A 97 -10.97 2.87 -9.73
CA GLU A 97 -10.96 4.00 -8.78
C GLU A 97 -10.32 3.66 -7.42
N GLN A 98 -10.62 2.50 -6.84
CA GLN A 98 -9.99 2.12 -5.56
C GLN A 98 -8.49 1.83 -5.67
N VAL A 99 -8.00 1.42 -6.84
CA VAL A 99 -6.55 1.26 -7.08
C VAL A 99 -5.90 2.64 -7.06
N ILE A 100 -6.50 3.64 -7.73
CA ILE A 100 -6.04 5.03 -7.71
C ILE A 100 -6.02 5.55 -6.27
N GLN A 101 -7.16 5.50 -5.58
CA GLN A 101 -7.30 6.01 -4.21
C GLN A 101 -6.28 5.40 -3.25
N ARG A 102 -6.14 4.07 -3.23
CA ARG A 102 -5.20 3.41 -2.31
C ARG A 102 -3.74 3.66 -2.68
N THR A 103 -3.43 3.86 -3.96
CA THR A 103 -2.08 4.23 -4.39
C THR A 103 -1.72 5.64 -3.92
N PHE A 104 -2.64 6.59 -4.03
CA PHE A 104 -2.46 7.94 -3.47
C PHE A 104 -2.38 7.93 -1.95
N SER A 105 -3.21 7.16 -1.26
CA SER A 105 -3.12 7.02 0.19
C SER A 105 -1.75 6.49 0.62
N LEU A 106 -1.24 5.45 -0.06
CA LEU A 106 0.10 4.93 0.20
C LEU A 106 1.18 6.00 -0.03
N TYR A 107 1.13 6.72 -1.15
CA TYR A 107 2.07 7.80 -1.46
C TYR A 107 2.06 8.88 -0.36
N THR A 108 0.88 9.37 0.01
CA THR A 108 0.71 10.38 1.05
C THR A 108 1.24 9.89 2.40
N GLU A 109 0.99 8.65 2.77
CA GLU A 109 1.48 8.09 4.03
C GLU A 109 3.01 7.92 4.02
N LEU A 110 3.61 7.50 2.90
CA LEU A 110 5.07 7.43 2.80
C LEU A 110 5.75 8.79 2.91
N LEU A 111 5.05 9.86 2.53
CA LEU A 111 5.54 11.24 2.65
C LEU A 111 5.38 11.86 4.04
N ASN A 112 4.44 11.35 4.83
CA ASN A 112 4.01 12.03 6.06
C ASN A 112 4.23 11.21 7.33
N ASN A 113 4.45 9.90 7.20
CA ASN A 113 4.48 9.01 8.33
C ASN A 113 5.84 9.05 9.03
N ARG A 114 5.83 9.53 10.27
CA ARG A 114 7.05 9.60 11.10
C ARG A 114 7.78 8.27 11.22
N LYS A 115 7.07 7.14 11.37
CA LYS A 115 7.73 5.82 11.49
C LYS A 115 8.48 5.46 10.21
N VAL A 116 7.94 5.82 9.05
CA VAL A 116 8.63 5.64 7.77
C VAL A 116 9.91 6.49 7.75
N HIS A 117 9.82 7.75 8.16
CA HIS A 117 10.98 8.64 8.15
C HIS A 117 12.07 8.20 9.14
N ASP A 118 11.67 7.78 10.34
CA ASP A 118 12.57 7.25 11.38
C ASP A 118 13.31 6.01 10.87
N GLU A 119 12.64 5.13 10.09
CA GLU A 119 13.28 3.98 9.44
C GLU A 119 14.23 4.40 8.32
N ILE A 120 13.84 5.31 7.44
CA ILE A 120 14.59 5.66 6.23
C ILE A 120 15.79 6.55 6.53
N PHE A 121 15.62 7.58 7.36
CA PHE A 121 16.64 8.61 7.61
C PHE A 121 17.29 8.49 9.00
N GLY A 122 16.77 7.62 9.85
CA GLY A 122 17.24 7.43 11.23
C GLY A 122 16.56 8.39 12.22
N ALA A 123 16.02 7.83 13.30
CA ALA A 123 15.25 8.57 14.31
C ALA A 123 15.99 9.76 14.94
N HIS A 124 17.32 9.69 15.07
CA HIS A 124 18.12 10.81 15.57
C HIS A 124 18.09 11.99 14.60
N ASN A 125 18.40 11.75 13.31
CA ASN A 125 18.40 12.78 12.28
C ASN A 125 17.02 13.41 12.11
N VAL A 126 15.98 12.59 12.14
CA VAL A 126 14.59 13.06 12.08
C VAL A 126 14.26 13.95 13.28
N SER A 127 14.68 13.56 14.49
CA SER A 127 14.47 14.36 15.70
C SER A 127 15.23 15.69 15.64
N ASP A 128 16.44 15.71 15.08
CA ASP A 128 17.21 16.94 14.88
C ASP A 128 16.52 17.90 13.89
N VAL A 129 15.94 17.37 12.80
CA VAL A 129 15.14 18.17 11.85
C VAL A 129 13.92 18.76 12.56
N ILE A 130 13.21 17.95 13.35
CA ILE A 130 12.03 18.40 14.10
C ILE A 130 12.43 19.48 15.14
N ALA A 131 13.54 19.30 15.84
CA ALA A 131 14.02 20.26 16.84
C ALA A 131 14.42 21.61 16.24
N LYS A 132 14.80 21.64 14.96
CA LYS A 132 15.11 22.87 14.20
C LYS A 132 13.87 23.58 13.64
N ARG A 133 12.68 23.01 13.76
CA ARG A 133 11.43 23.68 13.33
C ARG A 133 11.20 24.93 14.17
N SER A 134 10.88 26.03 13.50
CA SER A 134 10.46 27.24 14.19
C SER A 134 9.11 27.05 14.88
N ASP A 135 8.88 27.72 16.01
CA ASP A 135 7.61 27.67 16.76
C ASP A 135 6.38 28.09 15.93
N VAL A 136 6.60 28.85 14.84
CA VAL A 136 5.56 29.31 13.92
C VAL A 136 5.16 28.20 12.95
N GLU A 137 6.10 27.42 12.45
CA GLU A 137 5.83 26.28 11.55
C GLU A 137 5.25 25.07 12.30
N ALA A 138 5.67 24.86 13.55
CA ALA A 138 5.19 23.78 14.40
C ALA A 138 3.68 23.89 14.74
N LYS A 139 3.14 25.11 14.80
CA LYS A 139 1.70 25.35 15.07
C LYS A 139 0.81 25.20 13.84
N SER A 140 1.36 25.30 12.64
CA SER A 140 0.58 25.31 11.39
C SER A 140 0.57 23.97 10.66
N ARG A 141 1.51 23.06 10.93
CA ARG A 141 1.61 21.76 10.23
C ARG A 141 1.43 20.59 11.19
N ALA A 142 0.33 19.85 11.00
CA ALA A 142 0.01 18.65 11.79
C ALA A 142 0.86 17.40 11.42
N GLY A 143 1.74 17.48 10.42
CA GLY A 143 2.51 16.34 9.92
C GLY A 143 3.99 16.66 9.64
N LEU A 144 4.79 15.61 9.51
CA LEU A 144 6.21 15.64 9.14
C LEU A 144 6.34 15.33 7.66
N GLN A 145 6.82 16.23 6.82
CA GLN A 145 6.90 16.00 5.37
C GLN A 145 8.30 15.53 4.94
N VAL A 146 8.38 14.64 3.95
CA VAL A 146 9.67 14.21 3.35
C VAL A 146 10.47 15.39 2.78
N SER A 147 9.83 16.46 2.32
CA SER A 147 10.52 17.65 1.83
C SER A 147 11.41 18.30 2.90
N GLU A 148 11.07 18.15 4.18
CA GLU A 148 11.90 18.63 5.29
C GLU A 148 13.17 17.78 5.49
N MET A 149 13.28 16.66 4.78
CA MET A 149 14.38 15.69 4.85
C MET A 149 15.22 15.68 3.56
N GLU A 150 15.00 16.62 2.64
CA GLU A 150 15.73 16.69 1.35
C GLU A 150 17.26 16.76 1.51
N PHE A 151 17.75 17.23 2.65
CA PHE A 151 19.18 17.34 2.95
C PHE A 151 19.78 16.06 3.57
N LEU A 152 18.96 15.07 3.89
CA LEU A 152 19.40 13.80 4.48
C LEU A 152 19.51 12.73 3.40
N GLU A 153 20.60 11.98 3.41
CA GLU A 153 20.73 10.79 2.57
C GLU A 153 19.91 9.64 3.18
N PRO A 154 19.03 8.97 2.40
CA PRO A 154 18.33 7.79 2.86
C PRO A 154 19.31 6.68 3.27
N MET A 155 19.20 6.19 4.50
CA MET A 155 19.99 5.05 5.00
C MET A 155 19.47 3.71 4.44
N PHE A 156 18.18 3.67 4.12
CA PHE A 156 17.50 2.50 3.57
C PHE A 156 16.54 2.91 2.46
N SER A 157 16.14 1.92 1.66
CA SER A 157 15.12 2.08 0.63
C SER A 157 14.03 1.02 0.79
N TYR A 158 12.86 1.33 0.24
CA TYR A 158 11.80 0.36 0.03
C TYR A 158 11.74 -0.03 -1.44
N THR A 159 11.37 -1.28 -1.71
CA THR A 159 11.12 -1.75 -3.07
C THR A 159 9.63 -1.94 -3.27
N MET A 160 9.08 -1.28 -4.28
CA MET A 160 7.70 -1.40 -4.72
C MET A 160 7.61 -2.26 -5.97
N TRP A 161 6.86 -3.35 -5.87
CA TRP A 161 6.65 -4.33 -6.91
C TRP A 161 5.28 -4.15 -7.55
N TRP A 162 5.24 -3.80 -8.83
CA TRP A 162 4.00 -3.46 -9.55
C TRP A 162 3.56 -4.55 -10.51
N GLU A 163 2.30 -4.98 -10.43
CA GLU A 163 1.70 -5.91 -11.41
C GLU A 163 1.70 -5.29 -12.82
N ARG A 164 1.40 -3.98 -12.88
CA ARG A 164 1.30 -3.18 -14.10
C ARG A 164 1.98 -1.84 -13.89
N ASP A 165 2.76 -1.39 -14.87
CA ASP A 165 3.48 -0.11 -14.79
C ASP A 165 2.51 1.08 -14.77
N GLU A 166 1.33 0.92 -15.37
CA GLU A 166 0.25 1.90 -15.38
C GLU A 166 -0.21 2.27 -13.96
N PHE A 167 -0.12 1.35 -13.00
CA PHE A 167 -0.45 1.63 -11.60
C PHE A 167 0.62 2.50 -10.91
N ARG A 168 1.90 2.30 -11.25
CA ARG A 168 3.01 3.13 -10.76
C ARG A 168 2.89 4.58 -11.27
N ARG A 169 2.53 4.73 -12.54
CA ARG A 169 2.40 6.03 -13.23
C ARG A 169 1.24 6.89 -12.73
N ILE A 170 0.33 6.35 -11.92
CA ILE A 170 -0.76 7.12 -11.29
C ILE A 170 -0.19 8.34 -10.56
N ILE A 171 0.88 8.13 -9.80
CA ILE A 171 1.55 9.20 -9.03
C ILE A 171 2.33 10.14 -9.94
N GLU A 172 3.16 9.60 -10.85
CA GLU A 172 3.97 10.40 -11.78
C GLU A 172 3.15 11.35 -12.66
N THR A 173 1.89 11.01 -12.93
CA THR A 173 1.00 11.85 -13.75
C THR A 173 0.37 13.00 -12.94
N SER A 174 0.38 12.92 -11.61
CA SER A 174 -0.37 13.83 -10.73
C SER A 174 0.50 14.58 -9.71
N THR A 175 1.76 14.17 -9.52
CA THR A 175 2.69 14.75 -8.54
C THR A 175 4.10 14.82 -9.13
N ASP A 176 5.04 15.36 -8.36
CA ASP A 176 6.47 15.46 -8.71
C ASP A 176 7.22 14.10 -8.70
N GLY A 177 6.48 12.98 -8.72
CA GLY A 177 7.03 11.63 -8.71
C GLY A 177 7.02 10.97 -7.33
N TRP A 178 7.64 9.78 -7.27
CA TRP A 178 7.79 9.01 -6.03
C TRP A 178 9.00 9.50 -5.21
N PRO A 179 8.97 9.37 -3.87
CA PRO A 179 10.12 9.68 -3.02
C PRO A 179 11.40 8.92 -3.44
N ILE A 180 12.55 9.58 -3.27
CA ILE A 180 13.86 9.07 -3.71
C ILE A 180 14.29 7.75 -3.06
N PHE A 181 13.73 7.43 -1.88
CA PHE A 181 14.01 6.19 -1.15
C PHE A 181 13.16 5.00 -1.65
N ILE A 182 12.42 5.15 -2.74
CA ILE A 182 11.59 4.11 -3.33
C ILE A 182 12.22 3.60 -4.63
N GLU A 183 12.49 2.30 -4.64
CA GLU A 183 12.86 1.57 -5.84
C GLU A 183 11.61 0.90 -6.43
N HIS A 184 11.51 0.88 -7.77
CA HIS A 184 10.38 0.26 -8.47
C HIS A 184 10.83 -0.97 -9.26
N LYS A 185 10.13 -2.09 -9.05
CA LYS A 185 10.35 -3.35 -9.78
C LYS A 185 9.03 -3.90 -10.32
N ARG A 186 9.12 -4.78 -11.32
CA ARG A 186 7.97 -5.52 -11.85
C ARG A 186 7.60 -6.66 -10.90
N LEU A 187 6.34 -6.72 -10.49
CA LEU A 187 5.80 -7.83 -9.70
C LEU A 187 5.57 -9.04 -10.60
N MET A 188 6.29 -10.11 -10.33
CA MET A 188 6.06 -11.41 -10.96
C MET A 188 5.08 -12.22 -10.13
N LEU A 189 4.06 -12.79 -10.78
CA LEU A 189 3.03 -13.57 -10.10
C LEU A 189 3.09 -15.04 -10.52
N LEU A 190 3.35 -15.93 -9.57
CA LEU A 190 3.20 -17.37 -9.76
C LEU A 190 1.72 -17.70 -9.93
N ARG A 191 1.37 -18.32 -11.07
CA ARG A 191 -0.02 -18.66 -11.45
C ARG A 191 -0.97 -17.44 -11.40
N GLY A 192 -0.43 -16.24 -11.61
CA GLY A 192 -1.20 -14.99 -11.57
C GLY A 192 -1.73 -14.60 -10.18
N ARG A 193 -1.21 -15.18 -9.09
CA ARG A 193 -1.75 -14.98 -7.73
C ARG A 193 -0.71 -14.70 -6.66
N PHE A 194 0.41 -15.41 -6.66
CA PHE A 194 1.38 -15.32 -5.58
C PHE A 194 2.60 -14.50 -6.03
N PRO A 195 2.96 -13.41 -5.31
CA PRO A 195 4.21 -12.69 -5.53
C PRO A 195 5.40 -13.65 -5.54
N LYS A 196 6.21 -13.54 -6.59
CA LYS A 196 7.50 -14.20 -6.71
C LYS A 196 8.56 -13.12 -6.70
N PHE A 197 9.35 -13.08 -5.64
CA PHE A 197 10.52 -12.21 -5.56
C PHE A 197 11.76 -13.00 -6.05
N PRO A 198 12.79 -12.31 -6.57
CA PRO A 198 14.07 -12.94 -6.89
C PRO A 198 14.64 -13.65 -5.67
N GLU A 199 15.35 -14.78 -5.86
CA GLU A 199 15.87 -15.60 -4.75
C GLU A 199 16.85 -14.85 -3.83
N SER A 200 17.52 -13.81 -4.31
CA SER A 200 18.35 -12.91 -3.50
C SER A 200 17.56 -11.98 -2.57
N GLU A 201 16.24 -11.89 -2.74
CA GLU A 201 15.32 -11.01 -1.99
C GLU A 201 14.16 -11.82 -1.36
N ASN A 202 14.17 -13.16 -1.51
CA ASN A 202 13.18 -14.06 -0.93
C ASN A 202 13.42 -14.25 0.56
N ILE A 203 12.79 -13.41 1.38
CA ILE A 203 12.57 -13.68 2.79
C ILE A 203 11.17 -14.30 2.94
N ILE A 204 10.97 -15.46 2.33
CA ILE A 204 9.86 -16.37 2.66
C ILE A 204 10.41 -17.80 2.54
N GLU A 205 11.19 -18.22 3.54
CA GLU A 205 11.26 -19.65 3.86
C GLU A 205 10.17 -19.98 4.89
N SER A 206 9.58 -21.16 4.73
CA SER A 206 8.51 -21.77 5.55
C SER A 206 7.07 -21.24 5.35
N ALA A 207 6.38 -21.81 4.37
CA ALA A 207 4.92 -21.97 4.44
C ALA A 207 4.41 -23.23 3.73
N PHE A 208 5.30 -24.18 3.45
CA PHE A 208 4.99 -25.52 2.98
C PHE A 208 5.84 -26.51 3.77
N ASP A 209 5.38 -26.79 4.98
CA ASP A 209 5.38 -28.11 5.59
C ASP A 209 3.97 -28.33 6.16
#